data_AF-A0A1V6TDN4-F1
#
_entry.id   AF-A0A1V6TDN4-F1
#
_cell.length_a   1.000
_cell.length_b   1.000
_cell.length_c   1.000
_cell.angle_alpha   90.00
_cell.angle_beta   90.00
_cell.angle_gamma   90.00
#
_symmetry.space_group_name_H-M   'P 1'
#
loop_
_entity.id
_entity.type
_entity.pdbx_description
1 polymer ?
#
loop_
_entity_poly.entity_id
_entity_poly.type
_entity_poly.pdbx_seq_one_letter_code
_entity_poly.pdbx_strand_id
1 'polypeptide(L)'
;MLDPNFAGPKSSMTWQIEAELLNGPWLLLGQALPLNIKIKKLHAGDCQIYLHDFQTQLVETTQLHACGFGEISKHSWIIQTMANMEQKICTDNNPFGTEIILPSVIWSSHTLPSALTSSFEICNIKRDYQLEVRLGFRMGLSKLKIAIREFQFPVYVTAVEASKATLQ
;
A
#
# COMPACT_ATOMS: atom_id res chain seq x y z
N MET A 1 -2.26 -26.49 -40.79
CA MET A 1 -1.43 -27.05 -39.71
C MET A 1 -1.11 -25.90 -38.78
N LEU A 2 -1.80 -25.81 -37.64
CA LEU A 2 -1.68 -24.70 -36.68
C LEU A 2 -0.57 -25.07 -35.69
N ASP A 3 0.43 -24.21 -35.54
CA ASP A 3 1.50 -24.39 -34.54
C ASP A 3 0.91 -24.38 -33.13
N PRO A 4 1.08 -25.44 -32.32
CA PRO A 4 0.49 -25.54 -30.98
C PRO A 4 1.21 -24.70 -29.91
N ASN A 5 2.17 -23.86 -30.29
CA ASN A 5 3.04 -23.12 -29.36
C ASN A 5 2.98 -21.60 -29.53
N PHE A 6 1.86 -21.04 -30.00
CA PHE A 6 1.62 -19.60 -29.84
C PHE A 6 1.18 -19.29 -28.41
N ALA A 7 2.10 -19.47 -27.45
CA ALA A 7 2.01 -18.79 -26.18
C ALA A 7 2.16 -17.29 -26.50
N GLY A 8 1.03 -16.58 -26.55
CA GLY A 8 1.02 -15.12 -26.59
C GLY A 8 1.96 -14.56 -25.51
N PRO A 9 2.48 -13.33 -25.67
CA PRO A 9 3.54 -12.83 -24.80
C PRO A 9 3.09 -12.91 -23.34
N LYS A 10 3.58 -13.93 -22.61
CA LYS A 10 3.53 -13.99 -21.16
C LYS A 10 4.24 -12.72 -20.72
N SER A 11 3.50 -11.76 -20.21
CA SER A 11 4.04 -10.60 -19.51
C SER A 11 4.76 -11.12 -18.27
N SER A 12 5.95 -11.67 -18.47
CA SER A 12 6.81 -12.17 -17.40
C SER A 12 7.25 -10.94 -16.64
N MET A 13 6.54 -10.65 -15.56
CA MET A 13 6.92 -9.58 -14.68
C MET A 13 8.26 -9.96 -14.06
N THR A 14 9.32 -9.29 -14.48
CA THR A 14 10.71 -9.55 -14.06
C THR A 14 10.95 -9.23 -12.58
N TRP A 15 9.97 -8.68 -11.88
CA TRP A 15 10.11 -8.15 -10.54
C TRP A 15 8.95 -8.56 -9.64
N GLN A 16 9.27 -8.88 -8.39
CA GLN A 16 8.32 -9.12 -7.32
C GLN A 16 8.24 -7.87 -6.46
N ILE A 17 7.02 -7.50 -6.07
CA ILE A 17 6.78 -6.35 -5.21
C ILE A 17 6.05 -6.89 -3.98
N GLU A 18 6.59 -6.59 -2.82
CA GLU A 18 6.04 -6.96 -1.52
C GLU A 18 5.78 -5.70 -0.72
N ALA A 19 4.68 -5.68 0.01
CA ALA A 19 4.36 -4.62 0.95
C ALA A 19 3.99 -5.24 2.29
N GLU A 20 4.54 -4.69 3.37
CA GLU A 20 4.32 -5.16 4.74
C GLU A 20 4.13 -3.98 5.69
N LEU A 21 3.41 -4.22 6.79
CA LEU A 21 3.28 -3.27 7.88
C LEU A 21 4.30 -3.61 8.98
N LEU A 22 5.14 -2.64 9.32
CA LEU A 22 6.25 -2.77 10.27
C LEU A 22 5.77 -3.03 11.70
N ASN A 23 4.59 -2.51 12.08
CA ASN A 23 4.03 -2.63 13.43
C ASN A 23 2.83 -3.59 13.50
N GLY A 24 2.77 -4.55 12.57
CA GLY A 24 1.60 -5.42 12.40
C GLY A 24 0.37 -4.62 11.94
N PRO A 25 -0.85 -5.04 12.31
CA PRO A 25 -2.07 -4.41 11.80
C PRO A 25 -2.40 -3.07 12.47
N TRP A 26 -1.55 -2.54 13.35
CA TRP A 26 -1.86 -1.35 14.16
C TRP A 26 -1.42 -0.06 13.48
N LEU A 27 -2.34 0.88 13.33
CA LEU A 27 -2.07 2.23 12.84
C LEU A 27 -2.37 3.27 13.93
N LEU A 28 -1.42 4.18 14.15
CA LEU A 28 -1.54 5.24 15.15
C LEU A 28 -2.01 6.54 14.48
N LEU A 29 -3.07 7.13 15.03
CA LEU A 29 -3.56 8.43 14.57
C LEU A 29 -2.48 9.52 14.73
N GLY A 30 -2.36 10.40 13.75
CA GLY A 30 -1.35 11.46 13.73
C GLY A 30 0.09 10.97 13.48
N GLN A 31 0.30 9.67 13.23
CA GLN A 31 1.60 9.12 12.86
C GLN A 31 1.65 8.76 11.37
N ALA A 32 2.86 8.68 10.83
CA ALA A 32 3.09 8.17 9.47
C ALA A 32 2.71 6.69 9.37
N LEU A 33 2.39 6.24 8.15
CA LEU A 33 2.12 4.83 7.90
C LEU A 33 3.37 3.98 8.19
N PRO A 34 3.28 2.93 9.03
CA PRO A 34 4.38 2.00 9.28
C PRO A 34 4.49 1.00 8.13
N LEU A 35 4.62 1.50 6.90
CA LEU A 35 4.66 0.72 5.68
C LEU A 35 6.11 0.43 5.29
N ASN A 36 6.35 -0.73 4.71
CA ASN A 36 7.59 -1.08 4.05
C ASN A 36 7.30 -1.74 2.71
N ILE A 37 7.98 -1.32 1.65
CA ILE A 37 7.80 -1.84 0.29
C ILE A 37 9.14 -2.35 -0.22
N LYS A 38 9.18 -3.63 -0.60
CA LYS A 38 10.35 -4.30 -1.15
C LYS A 38 10.11 -4.66 -2.61
N ILE A 39 11.15 -4.50 -3.43
CA ILE A 39 11.14 -4.83 -4.84
C ILE A 39 12.31 -5.74 -5.13
N LYS A 40 12.02 -6.94 -5.63
CA LYS A 40 13.02 -8.00 -5.86
C LYS A 40 13.11 -8.37 -7.33
N LYS A 41 14.34 -8.42 -7.88
CA LYS A 41 14.59 -8.86 -9.26
C LYS A 41 14.44 -10.38 -9.37
N LEU A 42 13.46 -10.84 -10.14
CA LEU A 42 13.17 -12.26 -10.34
C LEU A 42 13.83 -12.88 -11.56
N HIS A 43 14.30 -12.11 -12.55
CA HIS A 43 14.97 -12.65 -13.74
C HIS A 43 16.12 -11.77 -14.21
N ALA A 44 17.10 -12.39 -14.87
CA ALA A 44 18.17 -11.68 -15.58
C ALA A 44 17.57 -11.02 -16.83
N GLY A 45 17.66 -9.69 -16.89
CA GLY A 45 17.12 -8.89 -17.99
C GLY A 45 17.26 -7.40 -17.72
N ASP A 46 17.37 -6.64 -18.81
CA ASP A 46 17.47 -5.19 -18.79
C ASP A 46 16.06 -4.61 -18.76
N CYS A 47 15.68 -4.09 -17.60
CA CYS A 47 14.42 -3.39 -17.43
C CYS A 47 14.55 -2.38 -16.28
N GLN A 48 14.43 -1.10 -16.63
CA GLN A 48 14.35 -0.02 -15.67
C GLN A 48 12.93 0.06 -15.08
N ILE A 49 12.87 0.26 -13.76
CA ILE A 49 11.63 0.49 -13.03
C ILE A 49 11.64 1.88 -12.44
N TYR A 50 10.55 2.59 -12.69
CA TYR A 50 10.23 3.87 -12.07
C TYR A 50 8.93 3.73 -11.29
N LEU A 51 8.89 4.26 -10.07
CA LEU A 51 7.63 4.47 -9.37
C LEU A 51 6.97 5.70 -10.00
N HIS A 52 5.78 5.47 -10.57
CA HIS A 52 5.00 6.47 -11.28
C HIS A 52 3.84 7.00 -10.44
N ASP A 53 3.13 6.10 -9.76
CA ASP A 53 2.00 6.47 -8.91
C ASP A 53 2.12 5.79 -7.55
N PHE A 54 1.74 6.52 -6.50
CA PHE A 54 1.62 5.98 -5.15
C PHE A 54 0.40 6.57 -4.47
N GLN A 55 -0.49 5.71 -4.01
CA GLN A 55 -1.67 6.12 -3.27
C GLN A 55 -1.88 5.23 -2.07
N THR A 56 -2.25 5.83 -0.94
CA THR A 56 -2.74 5.10 0.22
C THR A 56 -4.08 5.65 0.67
N GLN A 57 -5.00 4.76 1.04
CA GLN A 57 -6.30 5.11 1.58
C GLN A 57 -6.73 4.13 2.66
N LEU A 58 -7.59 4.58 3.56
CA LEU A 58 -8.29 3.73 4.51
C LEU A 58 -9.75 3.60 4.10
N VAL A 59 -10.24 2.38 3.99
CA VAL A 59 -11.67 2.09 3.84
C VAL A 59 -12.20 1.72 5.21
N GLU A 60 -12.94 2.65 5.81
CA GLU A 60 -13.70 2.43 7.03
C GLU A 60 -14.94 1.61 6.71
N THR A 61 -15.23 0.62 7.55
CA THR A 61 -16.52 -0.09 7.55
C THR A 61 -17.12 0.00 8.94
N THR A 62 -18.31 0.60 9.07
CA THR A 62 -19.09 0.55 10.30
C THR A 62 -20.30 -0.35 10.10
N GLN A 63 -20.41 -1.39 10.92
CA GLN A 63 -21.51 -2.35 10.95
C GLN A 63 -22.36 -2.07 12.19
N LEU A 64 -23.68 -1.96 12.02
CA LEU A 64 -24.66 -1.77 13.08
C LEU A 64 -25.67 -2.92 13.05
N HIS A 65 -25.85 -3.62 14.16
CA HIS A 65 -26.83 -4.70 14.32
C HIS A 65 -27.84 -4.37 15.43
N ALA A 66 -28.91 -3.65 15.13
CA ALA A 66 -29.89 -3.26 16.15
C ALA A 66 -31.29 -3.77 15.81
N CYS A 67 -32.00 -4.31 16.81
CA CYS A 67 -33.41 -4.67 16.71
C CYS A 67 -33.78 -5.55 15.49
N GLY A 68 -32.89 -6.47 15.09
CA GLY A 68 -33.11 -7.34 13.92
C GLY A 68 -32.73 -6.72 12.57
N PHE A 69 -32.25 -5.48 12.55
CA PHE A 69 -31.74 -4.79 11.37
C PHE A 69 -30.21 -4.75 11.38
N GLY A 70 -29.62 -5.07 10.22
CA GLY A 70 -28.19 -4.92 9.96
C GLY A 70 -27.95 -3.80 8.96
N GLU A 71 -27.16 -2.80 9.34
CA GLU A 71 -26.70 -1.73 8.45
C GLU A 71 -25.18 -1.78 8.31
N ILE A 72 -24.68 -1.62 7.09
CA ILE A 72 -23.24 -1.53 6.80
C ILE A 72 -23.01 -0.22 6.06
N SER A 73 -22.22 0.66 6.68
CA SER A 73 -21.74 1.89 6.06
C SER A 73 -20.25 1.77 5.74
N LYS A 74 -19.84 2.35 4.61
CA LYS A 74 -18.43 2.40 4.20
C LYS A 74 -18.02 3.83 3.88
N HIS A 75 -16.81 4.21 4.29
CA HIS A 75 -16.26 5.53 4.02
C HIS A 75 -14.78 5.42 3.64
N SER A 76 -14.37 6.11 2.58
CA SER A 76 -12.99 6.09 2.10
C SER A 76 -12.25 7.37 2.49
N TRP A 77 -11.09 7.19 3.10
CA TRP A 77 -10.21 8.25 3.58
C TRP A 77 -8.90 8.18 2.80
N ILE A 78 -8.71 9.09 1.84
CA ILE A 78 -7.43 9.19 1.12
C ILE A 78 -6.40 9.81 2.05
N ILE A 79 -5.31 9.08 2.32
CA ILE A 79 -4.20 9.58 3.14
C ILE A 79 -3.26 10.39 2.25
N GLN A 80 -2.89 9.84 1.09
CA GLN A 80 -2.10 10.56 0.10
C GLN A 80 -2.30 9.97 -1.29
N THR A 81 -2.14 10.82 -2.30
CA THR A 81 -2.06 10.45 -3.71
C THR A 81 -0.91 11.23 -4.33
N MET A 82 0.05 10.51 -4.89
CA MET A 82 1.17 11.03 -5.66
C MET A 82 1.11 10.39 -7.05
N ALA A 83 1.14 11.21 -8.09
CA ALA A 83 1.05 10.77 -9.47
C ALA A 83 2.14 11.44 -10.31
N ASN A 84 2.44 10.86 -11.48
CA ASN A 84 3.50 11.33 -12.37
C ASN A 84 4.86 11.46 -11.66
N MET A 85 5.11 10.56 -10.71
CA MET A 85 6.42 10.41 -10.10
C MET A 85 7.38 9.84 -11.16
N GLU A 86 8.64 10.25 -11.13
CA GLU A 86 9.69 9.66 -11.96
C GLU A 86 10.83 9.15 -11.09
N GLN A 87 10.46 8.61 -9.92
CA GLN A 87 11.41 8.08 -8.95
C GLN A 87 12.00 6.79 -9.50
N LYS A 88 13.26 6.85 -9.91
CA LYS A 88 14.00 5.68 -10.39
C LYS A 88 14.26 4.73 -9.23
N ILE A 89 13.81 3.48 -9.37
CA ILE A 89 14.00 2.43 -8.35
C ILE A 89 15.16 1.51 -8.75
N CYS A 90 15.09 0.99 -9.98
CA CYS A 90 16.01 -0.04 -10.46
C CYS A 90 16.68 0.36 -11.77
N THR A 91 17.92 -0.08 -11.93
CA THR A 91 18.66 0.05 -13.18
C THR A 91 18.93 -1.32 -13.79
N ASP A 92 19.25 -1.35 -15.09
CA ASP A 92 19.50 -2.58 -15.85
C ASP A 92 20.66 -3.39 -15.24
N ASN A 93 21.66 -2.70 -14.69
CA ASN A 93 22.86 -3.27 -14.07
C ASN A 93 22.62 -3.99 -12.73
N ASN A 94 21.42 -3.92 -12.16
CA ASN A 94 21.15 -4.60 -10.89
C ASN A 94 21.22 -6.13 -11.07
N PRO A 95 22.05 -6.83 -10.27
CA PRO A 95 22.14 -8.30 -10.33
C PRO A 95 20.80 -9.00 -10.12
N PHE A 96 20.66 -10.22 -10.63
CA PHE A 96 19.55 -11.09 -10.29
C PHE A 96 19.42 -11.24 -8.76
N GLY A 97 18.19 -11.28 -8.25
CA GLY A 97 17.93 -11.43 -6.82
C GLY A 97 18.13 -10.16 -6.00
N THR A 98 18.58 -9.05 -6.61
CA THR A 98 18.67 -7.75 -5.92
C THR A 98 17.33 -7.38 -5.31
N GLU A 99 17.35 -7.09 -4.01
CA GLU A 99 16.22 -6.58 -3.25
C GLU A 99 16.45 -5.10 -2.94
N ILE A 100 15.44 -4.28 -3.22
CA ILE A 100 15.47 -2.84 -2.99
C ILE A 100 14.29 -2.48 -2.10
N ILE A 101 14.60 -1.77 -1.02
CA ILE A 101 13.60 -1.20 -0.12
C ILE A 101 13.31 0.22 -0.58
N LEU A 102 12.03 0.54 -0.80
CA LEU A 102 11.64 1.91 -1.12
C LEU A 102 11.86 2.82 0.09
N PRO A 103 12.38 4.04 -0.11
CA PRO A 103 12.63 4.95 0.99
C PRO A 103 11.31 5.41 1.61
N SER A 104 11.21 5.33 2.93
CA SER A 104 9.98 5.66 3.67
C SER A 104 9.54 7.12 3.51
N VAL A 105 10.46 8.01 3.12
CA VAL A 105 10.17 9.41 2.78
C VAL A 105 9.05 9.58 1.75
N ILE A 106 8.82 8.56 0.91
CA ILE A 106 7.71 8.55 -0.06
C ILE A 106 6.35 8.63 0.64
N TRP A 107 6.19 7.99 1.80
CA TRP A 107 4.92 7.97 2.54
C TRP A 107 4.96 8.67 3.90
N SER A 108 6.15 8.92 4.46
CA SER A 108 6.30 9.42 5.82
C SER A 108 6.01 10.92 5.99
N SER A 109 5.86 11.65 4.89
CA SER A 109 5.46 13.06 4.89
C SER A 109 3.99 13.27 5.22
N HIS A 110 3.16 12.22 5.10
CA HIS A 110 1.74 12.25 5.40
C HIS A 110 1.45 11.36 6.61
N THR A 111 0.63 11.87 7.52
CA THR A 111 0.21 11.16 8.73
C THR A 111 -1.25 10.73 8.62
N LEU A 112 -1.64 9.71 9.37
CA LEU A 112 -3.06 9.38 9.51
C LEU A 112 -3.83 10.60 10.05
N PRO A 113 -4.98 10.97 9.44
CA PRO A 113 -5.80 12.07 9.93
C PRO A 113 -6.23 11.84 11.38
N SER A 114 -5.99 12.80 12.27
CA SER A 114 -6.38 12.71 13.68
C SER A 114 -7.90 12.71 13.90
N ALA A 115 -8.68 13.14 12.89
CA ALA A 115 -10.14 13.14 12.90
C ALA A 115 -10.76 11.75 12.67
N LEU A 116 -9.95 10.75 12.27
CA LEU A 116 -10.41 9.37 12.17
C LEU A 116 -10.82 8.85 13.55
N THR A 117 -11.89 8.06 13.59
CA THR A 117 -12.25 7.36 14.82
C THR A 117 -11.39 6.09 14.96
N SER A 118 -11.08 5.69 16.20
CA SER A 118 -10.41 4.41 16.44
C SER A 118 -11.30 3.23 16.04
N SER A 119 -10.68 2.08 15.77
CA SER A 119 -11.37 0.81 15.66
C SER A 119 -12.01 0.45 17.01
N PHE A 120 -13.25 -0.03 16.98
CA PHE A 120 -13.94 -0.49 18.17
C PHE A 120 -15.01 -1.52 17.84
N GLU A 121 -15.41 -2.27 18.86
CA GLU A 121 -16.59 -3.12 18.85
C GLU A 121 -17.31 -2.91 20.19
N ILE A 122 -18.50 -2.30 20.16
CA ILE A 122 -19.28 -1.99 21.36
C ILE A 122 -20.73 -2.39 21.10
N CYS A 123 -21.23 -3.30 21.94
CA CYS A 123 -22.55 -3.91 21.83
C CYS A 123 -22.76 -4.53 20.44
N ASN A 124 -23.41 -3.77 19.55
CA ASN A 124 -23.76 -4.21 18.22
C ASN A 124 -23.25 -3.26 17.13
N ILE A 125 -22.28 -2.40 17.46
CA ILE A 125 -21.62 -1.51 16.51
C ILE A 125 -20.16 -1.91 16.43
N LYS A 126 -19.70 -2.21 15.21
CA LYS A 126 -18.31 -2.56 14.92
C LYS A 126 -17.75 -1.60 13.88
N ARG A 127 -16.55 -1.08 14.12
CA ARG A 127 -15.82 -0.24 13.18
C ARG A 127 -14.43 -0.82 12.93
N ASP A 128 -14.19 -1.23 11.69
CA ASP A 128 -12.93 -1.76 11.21
C ASP A 128 -12.41 -0.94 10.03
N TYR A 129 -11.12 -1.06 9.75
CA TYR A 129 -10.47 -0.36 8.65
C TYR A 129 -9.70 -1.34 7.76
N GLN A 130 -9.68 -1.04 6.47
CA GLN A 130 -8.79 -1.69 5.50
C GLN A 130 -7.87 -0.63 4.91
N LEU A 131 -6.56 -0.77 5.12
CA LEU A 131 -5.56 0.04 4.44
C LEU A 131 -5.37 -0.51 3.03
N GLU A 132 -5.55 0.34 2.03
CA GLU A 132 -5.26 0.03 0.64
C GLU A 132 -4.05 0.83 0.18
N VAL A 133 -3.07 0.12 -0.39
CA VAL A 133 -1.84 0.68 -0.94
C VAL A 133 -1.80 0.36 -2.41
N ARG A 134 -1.79 1.39 -3.25
CA ARG A 134 -1.72 1.28 -4.71
C ARG A 134 -0.40 1.86 -5.21
N LEU A 135 0.31 1.08 -6.01
CA LEU A 135 1.60 1.41 -6.60
C LEU A 135 1.52 1.27 -8.11
N GLY A 136 1.79 2.34 -8.84
CA GLY A 136 1.96 2.34 -10.30
C GLY A 136 3.43 2.33 -10.66
N PHE A 137 3.87 1.34 -11.42
CA PHE A 137 5.24 1.21 -11.88
C PHE A 137 5.33 1.35 -13.39
N ARG A 138 6.23 2.22 -13.86
CA ARG A 138 6.60 2.33 -15.26
C ARG A 138 7.81 1.45 -15.54
N MET A 139 7.69 0.56 -16.51
CA MET A 139 8.71 -0.42 -16.89
C MET A 139 9.19 -0.20 -18.32
N GLY A 140 10.50 -0.31 -18.52
CA GLY A 140 11.14 -0.36 -19.83
C GLY A 140 11.50 0.99 -20.45
N LEU A 141 12.28 0.92 -21.53
CA LEU A 141 12.87 2.08 -22.22
C LEU A 141 12.08 2.56 -23.45
N SER A 142 11.42 1.64 -24.18
CA SER A 142 10.88 1.93 -25.52
C SER A 142 9.36 1.81 -25.68
N LYS A 143 8.67 1.10 -24.78
CA LYS A 143 7.20 1.06 -24.71
C LYS A 143 6.79 1.29 -23.26
N LEU A 144 6.02 2.35 -23.03
CA LEU A 144 5.43 2.66 -21.72
C LEU A 144 4.55 1.49 -21.30
N LYS A 145 5.07 0.63 -20.42
CA LYS A 145 4.29 -0.39 -19.73
C LYS A 145 4.10 0.07 -18.29
N ILE A 146 2.87 0.43 -17.96
CA ILE A 146 2.49 0.74 -16.58
C ILE A 146 1.92 -0.54 -15.97
N ALA A 147 2.47 -0.98 -14.84
CA ALA A 147 1.90 -2.04 -14.02
C ALA A 147 1.42 -1.45 -12.70
N ILE A 148 0.16 -1.74 -12.36
CA ILE A 148 -0.41 -1.37 -11.07
C ILE A 148 -0.35 -2.57 -10.14
N ARG A 149 0.03 -2.33 -8.89
CA ARG A 149 -0.01 -3.29 -7.79
C ARG A 149 -0.79 -2.71 -6.64
N GLU A 150 -1.73 -3.49 -6.14
CA GLU A 150 -2.61 -3.10 -5.05
C GLU A 150 -2.45 -4.11 -3.92
N PHE A 151 -2.32 -3.58 -2.71
CA PHE A 151 -2.19 -4.33 -1.48
C PHE A 151 -3.27 -3.87 -0.51
N GLN A 152 -3.92 -4.82 0.16
CA GLN A 152 -4.96 -4.54 1.14
C GLN A 152 -4.57 -5.18 2.47
N PHE A 153 -4.61 -4.39 3.53
CA PHE A 153 -4.28 -4.83 4.88
C PHE A 153 -5.48 -4.55 5.80
N PRO A 154 -6.04 -5.56 6.47
CA PRO A 154 -6.94 -5.31 7.59
C PRO A 154 -6.13 -4.66 8.72
N VAL A 155 -6.61 -3.53 9.23
CA VAL A 155 -5.89 -2.72 10.22
C VAL A 155 -6.79 -2.26 11.35
N TYR A 156 -6.19 -2.08 12.51
CA TYR A 156 -6.78 -1.47 13.69
C TYR A 156 -6.21 -0.07 13.85
N VAL A 157 -7.10 0.92 13.84
CA VAL A 157 -6.74 2.32 14.05
C VAL A 157 -6.88 2.65 15.52
N THR A 158 -5.89 3.27 16.14
CA THR A 158 -5.94 3.68 17.54
C THR A 158 -5.37 5.08 17.75
N ALA A 159 -5.95 5.81 18.70
CA ALA A 159 -5.44 7.10 19.13
C ALA A 159 -4.14 6.95 19.93
N VAL A 160 -3.25 7.92 19.78
CA VAL A 160 -2.06 8.01 20.65
C VAL A 160 -2.50 8.61 21.99
N GLU A 161 -2.30 7.88 23.08
CA GLU A 161 -2.46 8.45 24.42
C GLU A 161 -1.38 9.51 24.63
N ALA A 162 -1.79 10.75 24.89
CA ALA A 162 -0.84 11.81 25.20
C ALA A 162 -0.16 11.46 26.54
N SER A 163 1.08 10.96 26.48
CA SER A 163 1.91 10.84 27.66
C SER A 163 2.11 12.26 28.22
N LYS A 164 1.50 12.56 29.36
CA LYS A 164 1.82 13.77 30.12
C LYS A 164 3.32 13.71 30.45
N ALA A 165 4.14 14.43 29.69
CA ALA A 165 5.49 14.73 30.10
C ALA A 165 5.40 15.59 31.36
N THR A 166 5.55 14.95 32.52
CA THR A 166 5.76 15.62 33.79
C THR A 166 7.05 16.42 33.67
N LEU A 167 6.93 17.73 33.55
CA LEU A 167 8.04 18.66 33.77
C LEU A 167 8.50 18.48 35.21
N GLN A 168 9.75 18.03 35.40
CA GLN A 168 10.52 18.20 36.63
C GLN A 168 11.55 19.30 36.40
#